data_AF-A0A1R0M6C2-F1
#
_entry.id   AF-A0A1R0M6C2-F1
#
_cell.length_a   1.000
_cell.length_b   1.000
_cell.length_c   1.000
_cell.angle_alpha   90.00
_cell.angle_beta   90.00
_cell.angle_gamma   90.00
#
_symmetry.space_group_name_H-M   'P 1'
#
loop_
_entity.id
_entity.type
_entity.pdbx_description
1 polymer ?
#
loop_
_entity_poly.entity_id
_entity_poly.type
_entity_poly.pdbx_seq_one_letter_code
_entity_poly.pdbx_strand_id
1 'polypeptide(L)'
;MEHTARSHPETVTVEISGSKEDARLVFDALSTCFASDRSPDEIPQQLHEIRPMVWLGTYDIAEEHGPHCPPVHLGASVQADVQGGYWAVDRFRHTLDSLFTVEETCTASGDQERDLHLLLQSR
;
A
#
# COMPACT_ATOMS: atom_id res chain seq x y z
N MET A 1 11.77 -1.08 -26.23
CA MET A 1 11.01 -2.11 -25.51
C MET A 1 9.76 -1.44 -25.02
N GLU A 2 8.63 -1.90 -25.53
CA GLU A 2 7.32 -1.24 -25.47
C GLU A 2 6.75 -1.40 -24.05
N HIS A 3 6.72 -0.31 -23.28
CA HIS A 3 5.88 -0.24 -22.08
C HIS A 3 4.45 -0.27 -22.58
N THR A 4 3.83 -1.45 -22.59
CA THR A 4 2.41 -1.61 -22.90
C THR A 4 1.62 -0.76 -21.92
N ALA A 5 1.14 0.39 -22.40
CA ALA A 5 0.17 1.22 -21.71
C ALA A 5 -1.11 0.41 -21.52
N ARG A 6 -1.23 -0.28 -20.37
CA ARG A 6 -2.50 -0.82 -19.89
C ARG A 6 -3.41 0.40 -19.68
N SER A 7 -4.38 0.59 -20.59
CA SER A 7 -5.18 1.83 -20.69
C SER A 7 -6.20 2.06 -19.57
N HIS A 8 -6.24 1.23 -18.53
CA HIS A 8 -6.93 1.54 -17.28
C HIS A 8 -6.02 1.03 -16.16
N PRO A 9 -5.43 1.90 -15.33
CA PRO A 9 -4.68 1.41 -14.20
C PRO A 9 -5.68 0.82 -13.21
N GLU A 10 -5.82 -0.51 -13.21
CA GLU A 10 -6.27 -1.27 -12.03
C GLU A 10 -5.19 -1.23 -10.94
N THR A 11 -4.43 -0.14 -10.88
CA THR A 11 -3.35 0.07 -9.96
C THR A 11 -3.78 1.05 -8.89
N VAL A 12 -3.35 0.79 -7.67
CA VAL A 12 -3.48 1.73 -6.56
C VAL A 12 -2.11 2.29 -6.24
N THR A 13 -2.09 3.57 -5.97
CA THR A 13 -0.94 4.28 -5.40
C THR A 13 -1.10 4.24 -3.89
N VAL A 14 -0.03 3.86 -3.19
CA VAL A 14 -0.01 3.74 -1.74
C VAL A 14 1.14 4.56 -1.21
N GLU A 15 0.82 5.47 -0.29
CA GLU A 15 1.76 6.30 0.44
C GLU A 15 1.81 5.81 1.88
N ILE A 16 2.99 5.41 2.33
CA ILE A 16 3.20 4.95 3.70
C ILE A 16 4.02 6.00 4.45
N SER A 17 3.56 6.38 5.64
CA SER A 17 4.29 7.26 6.54
C SER A 17 4.35 6.70 7.97
N GLY A 18 5.50 6.86 8.60
CA GLY A 18 5.81 6.27 9.91
C GLY A 18 7.28 5.90 10.03
N SER A 19 7.58 4.84 10.78
CA SER A 19 8.94 4.31 10.89
C SER A 19 9.36 3.65 9.58
N LYS A 20 10.63 3.81 9.20
CA LYS A 20 11.23 3.13 8.04
C LYS A 20 11.08 1.60 8.11
N GLU A 21 11.26 1.02 9.30
CA GLU A 21 11.18 -0.44 9.50
C GLU A 21 9.76 -0.95 9.26
N ASP A 22 8.77 -0.29 9.87
CA ASP A 22 7.36 -0.63 9.70
C ASP A 22 6.92 -0.41 8.24
N ALA A 23 7.34 0.69 7.61
CA ALA A 23 7.04 0.94 6.21
C ALA A 23 7.58 -0.19 5.31
N ARG A 24 8.83 -0.62 5.53
CA ARG A 24 9.43 -1.75 4.80
C ARG A 24 8.61 -3.02 4.97
N LEU A 25 8.18 -3.33 6.19
CA LEU A 25 7.38 -4.51 6.48
C LEU A 25 6.03 -4.49 5.74
N VAL A 26 5.38 -3.33 5.68
CA VAL A 26 4.14 -3.16 4.90
C VAL A 26 4.40 -3.37 3.40
N PHE A 27 5.46 -2.77 2.84
CA PHE A 27 5.82 -2.97 1.43
C PHE A 27 6.14 -4.43 1.10
N ASP A 28 6.88 -5.13 1.98
CA ASP A 28 7.23 -6.54 1.80
C ASP A 28 5.99 -7.43 1.78
N ALA A 29 5.06 -7.22 2.72
CA ALA A 29 3.78 -7.91 2.77
C ALA A 29 2.98 -7.71 1.48
N LEU A 30 2.82 -6.45 1.07
CA LEU A 30 2.05 -6.08 -0.11
C LEU A 30 2.68 -6.61 -1.39
N SER A 31 4.01 -6.63 -1.49
CA SER A 31 4.74 -7.21 -2.63
C SER A 31 4.55 -8.72 -2.76
N THR A 32 4.15 -9.41 -1.69
CA THR A 32 3.80 -10.84 -1.76
C THR A 32 2.38 -11.07 -2.27
N CYS A 33 1.47 -10.11 -2.06
CA CYS A 33 0.07 -10.17 -2.48
C CYS A 33 -0.17 -9.58 -3.87
N PHE A 34 0.57 -8.54 -4.25
CA PHE A 34 0.35 -7.77 -5.47
C PHE A 34 1.67 -7.51 -6.19
N ALA A 35 1.61 -7.43 -7.52
CA ALA A 35 2.73 -6.94 -8.30
C ALA A 35 2.94 -5.45 -8.00
N SER A 36 4.14 -5.09 -7.56
CA SER A 36 4.54 -3.70 -7.33
C SER A 36 5.61 -3.26 -8.33
N ASP A 37 5.63 -1.96 -8.63
CA ASP A 37 6.78 -1.33 -9.29
C ASP A 37 8.02 -1.30 -8.39
N ARG A 38 7.83 -1.38 -7.06
CA ARG A 38 8.92 -1.46 -6.10
C ARG A 38 9.58 -2.83 -6.19
N SER A 39 10.92 -2.85 -6.25
CA SER A 39 11.67 -4.10 -6.12
C SER A 39 11.57 -4.63 -4.68
N PRO A 40 11.48 -5.95 -4.45
CA PRO A 40 11.41 -6.52 -3.10
C PRO A 40 12.67 -6.25 -2.26
N ASP A 41 13.81 -6.02 -2.93
CA ASP A 41 15.07 -5.62 -2.29
C ASP A 41 15.17 -4.09 -2.08
N GLU A 42 14.21 -3.31 -2.57
CA GLU A 42 14.22 -1.86 -2.43
C GLU A 42 13.84 -1.44 -1.01
N ILE A 43 14.88 -1.18 -0.21
CA ILE A 43 14.71 -0.70 1.16
C ILE A 43 14.33 0.80 1.13
N PRO A 44 13.19 1.18 1.76
CA PRO A 44 12.85 2.58 1.97
C PRO A 44 14.02 3.34 2.61
N GLN A 45 14.53 4.38 1.97
CA GLN A 45 15.62 5.19 2.51
C GLN A 45 15.05 6.31 3.36
N GLN A 46 15.57 6.50 4.58
CA GLN A 46 15.23 7.65 5.42
C GLN A 46 16.26 8.77 5.17
N LEU A 47 15.95 9.68 4.24
CA LEU A 47 16.86 10.75 3.83
C LEU A 47 16.87 11.94 4.79
N HIS A 48 15.85 12.07 5.64
CA HIS A 48 15.73 13.15 6.61
C HIS A 48 15.27 12.60 7.96
N GLU A 49 15.92 13.01 9.04
CA GLU A 49 15.62 12.55 10.41
C GLU A 49 14.48 13.34 11.09
N ILE A 50 14.16 14.54 10.59
CA ILE A 50 13.26 15.49 11.25
C ILE A 50 11.90 15.61 10.54
N ARG A 51 11.83 15.30 9.25
CA ARG A 51 10.59 15.40 8.46
C ARG A 51 9.94 14.03 8.35
N PRO A 52 8.60 13.92 8.54
CA PRO A 52 7.90 12.67 8.29
C PRO A 52 8.18 12.26 6.85
N MET A 53 8.79 11.09 6.70
CA MET A 53 9.09 10.55 5.40
C MET A 53 7.89 9.77 4.89
N VAL A 54 7.56 10.01 3.64
CA VAL A 54 6.51 9.30 2.93
C VAL A 54 7.19 8.44 1.88
N TRP A 55 6.84 7.16 1.84
CA TRP A 55 7.31 6.23 0.82
C TRP A 55 6.15 5.84 -0.06
N LEU A 56 6.37 5.93 -1.37
CA LEU A 56 5.36 5.68 -2.38
C LEU A 56 5.58 4.28 -2.99
N GLY A 57 4.50 3.55 -3.20
CA GLY A 57 4.49 2.33 -4.00
C GLY A 57 3.21 2.22 -4.83
N THR A 58 3.36 1.81 -6.08
CA THR A 58 2.22 1.50 -6.96
C THR A 58 2.05 -0.01 -7.04
N TYR A 59 0.82 -0.48 -6.89
CA TYR A 59 0.46 -1.89 -6.90
C TYR A 59 -0.60 -2.17 -7.93
N ASP A 60 -0.42 -3.22 -8.72
CA ASP A 60 -1.40 -3.73 -9.68
C ASP A 60 -2.36 -4.70 -8.96
N ILE A 61 -3.65 -4.37 -8.98
CA ILE A 61 -4.73 -5.07 -8.26
C ILE A 61 -5.49 -6.04 -9.19
N ALA A 62 -5.09 -6.13 -10.47
CA ALA A 62 -5.73 -7.00 -11.45
C ALA A 62 -5.56 -8.48 -11.08
N GLU A 63 -4.41 -8.88 -10.53
CA GLU A 63 -4.13 -10.25 -10.10
C GLU A 63 -3.69 -10.29 -8.63
N GLU A 64 -4.51 -10.92 -7.76
CA GLU A 64 -4.11 -11.23 -6.39
C GLU A 64 -3.22 -12.49 -6.40
N HIS A 65 -1.98 -12.34 -5.96
CA HIS A 65 -1.16 -13.49 -5.59
C HIS A 65 -1.75 -13.97 -4.25
N GLY A 66 -2.31 -15.19 -4.24
CA GLY A 66 -3.20 -15.69 -3.19
C GLY A 66 -2.72 -15.56 -1.72
N PRO A 67 -3.53 -15.98 -0.74
CA PRO A 67 -3.50 -15.52 0.68
C PRO A 67 -2.31 -16.00 1.53
N HIS A 68 -1.15 -16.29 0.94
CA HIS A 68 0.03 -16.82 1.61
C HIS A 68 0.95 -15.74 2.18
N CYS A 69 0.45 -14.54 2.46
CA CYS A 69 1.25 -13.52 3.11
C CYS A 69 1.38 -13.83 4.61
N PRO A 70 2.59 -13.89 5.17
CA PRO A 70 2.78 -14.09 6.60
C PRO A 70 2.19 -12.90 7.38
N PRO A 71 1.70 -13.13 8.62
CA PRO A 71 1.28 -12.04 9.49
C PRO A 71 2.46 -11.11 9.76
N VAL A 72 2.23 -9.81 9.60
CA VAL A 72 3.25 -8.79 9.76
C VAL A 72 3.06 -8.08 11.09
N HIS A 73 4.15 -8.00 11.85
CA HIS A 73 4.18 -7.32 13.14
C HIS A 73 4.84 -5.95 13.00
N LEU A 74 4.02 -4.92 12.95
CA LEU A 74 4.41 -3.51 13.07
C LEU A 74 4.72 -3.17 14.54
N GLY A 75 5.81 -2.44 14.75
CA GLY A 75 6.20 -1.91 16.06
C GLY A 75 5.39 -0.69 16.49
N ALA A 76 4.84 0.06 15.53
CA ALA A 76 3.98 1.21 15.77
C ALA A 76 2.85 1.29 14.72
N SER A 77 1.85 2.14 14.97
CA SER A 77 0.81 2.43 13.98
C SER A 77 1.42 3.13 12.77
N VAL A 78 1.09 2.65 11.58
CA VAL A 78 1.59 3.18 10.29
C VAL A 78 0.44 3.85 9.55
N GLN A 79 0.62 5.07 9.07
CA GLN A 79 -0.37 5.70 8.21
C GLN A 79 -0.15 5.24 6.77
N ALA A 80 -1.24 4.84 6.11
CA ALA A 80 -1.26 4.40 4.73
C ALA A 80 -2.35 5.14 3.97
N ASP A 81 -1.95 5.99 3.03
CA ASP A 81 -2.85 6.72 2.16
C ASP A 81 -2.94 5.96 0.83
N VAL A 82 -4.15 5.57 0.42
CA VAL A 82 -4.40 4.71 -0.75
C VAL A 82 -5.26 5.46 -1.75
N GLN A 83 -4.75 5.62 -2.96
CA GLN A 83 -5.41 6.34 -4.04
C GLN A 83 -5.51 5.49 -5.29
N GLY A 84 -6.67 5.50 -5.95
CA GLY A 84 -6.86 4.82 -7.23
C GLY A 84 -8.31 4.70 -7.62
N GLY A 85 -8.61 3.82 -8.57
CA GLY A 85 -10.00 3.55 -8.98
C GLY A 85 -10.82 2.95 -7.83
N TYR A 86 -12.10 3.31 -7.74
CA TYR A 86 -13.00 2.88 -6.65
C TYR A 86 -12.92 1.37 -6.33
N TRP A 87 -12.98 0.54 -7.38
CA TRP A 87 -12.90 -0.92 -7.25
C TRP A 87 -11.52 -1.40 -6.77
N ALA A 88 -10.45 -0.82 -7.31
CA ALA A 88 -9.08 -1.21 -6.97
C ALA A 88 -8.76 -0.88 -5.50
N VAL A 89 -9.18 0.30 -5.05
CA VAL A 89 -9.00 0.76 -3.67
C VAL A 89 -9.79 -0.09 -2.68
N ASP A 90 -11.04 -0.44 -3.00
CA ASP A 90 -11.87 -1.28 -2.13
C ASP A 90 -11.29 -2.71 -1.98
N ARG A 91 -10.85 -3.30 -3.10
CA ARG A 91 -10.19 -4.60 -3.13
C ARG A 91 -8.84 -4.61 -2.40
N PHE A 92 -8.06 -3.55 -2.56
CA PHE A 92 -6.80 -3.38 -1.84
C PHE A 92 -7.02 -3.27 -0.32
N ARG A 93 -8.01 -2.47 0.10
CA ARG A 93 -8.41 -2.36 1.52
C ARG A 93 -8.79 -3.72 2.10
N HIS A 94 -9.60 -4.51 1.39
CA HIS A 94 -10.00 -5.84 1.87
C HIS A 94 -8.80 -6.77 2.08
N THR A 95 -7.77 -6.64 1.24
CA THR A 95 -6.53 -7.40 1.39
C THR A 95 -5.72 -6.90 2.59
N LEU A 96 -5.61 -5.59 2.77
CA LEU A 96 -4.98 -5.01 3.96
C LEU A 96 -5.65 -5.47 5.26
N ASP A 97 -6.98 -5.53 5.32
CA ASP A 97 -7.75 -6.00 6.48
C ASP A 97 -7.46 -7.47 6.84
N SER A 98 -7.07 -8.27 5.85
CA SER A 98 -6.65 -9.65 6.09
C SER A 98 -5.27 -9.73 6.76
N LEU A 99 -4.38 -8.78 6.50
CA LEU A 99 -2.99 -8.77 6.95
C LEU A 99 -2.77 -7.95 8.24
N PHE A 100 -3.49 -6.84 8.37
CA PHE A 100 -3.32 -5.83 9.41
C PHE A 100 -4.67 -5.48 10.03
N THR A 101 -4.64 -4.89 11.22
CA THR A 101 -5.79 -4.17 11.73
C THR A 101 -5.86 -2.83 11.00
N VAL A 102 -6.88 -2.63 10.17
CA VAL A 102 -7.06 -1.43 9.35
C VAL A 102 -8.11 -0.51 9.97
N GLU A 103 -7.70 0.69 10.38
CA GLU A 103 -8.61 1.74 10.80
C GLU A 103 -8.73 2.80 9.70
N GLU A 104 -9.94 3.06 9.20
CA GLU A 104 -10.18 4.15 8.25
C GLU A 104 -10.34 5.46 9.02
N THR A 105 -9.45 6.42 8.78
CA THR A 105 -9.47 7.73 9.44
C THR A 105 -10.21 8.76 8.59
N CYS A 106 -10.01 8.73 7.27
CA CYS A 106 -10.69 9.58 6.29
C CYS A 106 -10.92 8.83 4.97
N THR A 107 -11.95 9.24 4.23
CA THR A 107 -12.17 8.82 2.85
C THR A 107 -12.63 10.01 2.02
N ALA A 108 -12.05 10.16 0.84
CA ALA A 108 -12.53 11.06 -0.20
C ALA A 108 -12.87 10.24 -1.46
N SER A 109 -13.93 10.60 -2.15
CA SER A 109 -14.35 9.90 -3.38
C SER A 109 -14.69 10.94 -4.44
N GLY A 110 -14.06 10.81 -5.61
CA GLY A 110 -14.39 11.52 -6.83
C GLY A 110 -15.33 10.71 -7.72
N ASP A 111 -15.50 11.17 -8.97
CA ASP A 111 -16.40 10.54 -9.94
C ASP A 111 -15.96 9.11 -10.32
N GLN A 112 -14.65 8.86 -10.34
CA GLN A 112 -14.04 7.56 -10.72
C GLN A 112 -12.89 7.13 -9.80
N GLU A 113 -12.41 8.03 -8.95
CA GLU A 113 -11.26 7.83 -8.07
C GLU A 113 -11.70 7.82 -6.61
N ARG A 114 -11.00 7.04 -5.79
CA ARG A 114 -11.20 6.96 -4.35
C ARG A 114 -9.85 7.13 -3.67
N ASP A 115 -9.89 7.86 -2.58
CA ASP A 115 -8.79 8.13 -1.68
C ASP A 115 -9.21 7.66 -0.27
N LEU A 116 -8.36 6.84 0.33
CA LEU A 116 -8.53 6.32 1.68
C LEU A 116 -7.31 6.67 2.52
N HIS A 117 -7.54 7.30 3.65
CA HIS A 117 -6.53 7.49 4.68
C HIS A 117 -6.73 6.41 5.75
N LEU A 118 -5.78 5.48 5.82
CA LEU A 118 -5.83 4.32 6.69
C LEU A 118 -4.74 4.39 7.76
N LEU A 119 -5.03 3.84 8.92
CA LEU A 119 -4.06 3.56 9.97
C LEU A 119 -3.93 2.05 10.10
N LEU A 120 -2.74 1.53 9.79
CA LEU A 120 -2.40 0.12 9.86
C LEU A 120 -1.75 -0.18 11.21
N GLN A 121 -2.22 -1.25 11.86
CA GLN A 121 -1.66 -1.74 13.11
C GLN A 121 -1.43 -3.25 13.02
N SER A 122 -0.52 -3.76 13.85
CA SER A 122 -0.37 -5.20 14.05
C SER A 122 -1.69 -5.83 14.46
N ARG A 123 -1.96 -7.02 13.90
CA ARG A 123 -3.10 -7.86 14.25
C ARG A 123 -2.74 -8.88 15.33
#